data_AF-A0AAU9JNT0-F1
#
_entry.id   AF-A0AAU9JNT0-F1
#
_cell.length_a   1.000
_cell.length_b   1.000
_cell.length_c   1.000
_cell.angle_alpha   90.00
_cell.angle_beta   90.00
_cell.angle_gamma   90.00
#
_symmetry.space_group_name_H-M   'P 1'
#
loop_
_entity.id
_entity.type
_entity.pdbx_description
1 polymer ?
#
loop_
_entity_poly.entity_id
_entity_poly.type
_entity_poly.pdbx_seq_one_letter_code
_entity_poly.pdbx_strand_id
1 'polypeptide(L)'
;MKLISSIFGLTLKGWFLIGSSFVALSGLVVYLYKPPKAKTLTLEVLPEETLIDLLHLIRKQYSKYYKKNQLHARKQRRRLLRGSDEYFKYVKECFGVLNKLLDDAIDEVLSEKAIKRDIYEDSMRLLKHEVSISEAVQDIKRIVNKGPVSLDLTPDKLYEILSFYRSRLDSEPPTQNPYSLPLTLTLIEDDVYDEYKIEIEEIERAFDMHYNYLSDFDSLMQMIAQAKLVDEVEDIEIPILRER
;
A
#
# COMPACT_ATOMS: atom_id res chain seq x y z
N MET A 1 31.38 68.30 -65.68
CA MET A 1 32.66 67.88 -65.07
C MET A 1 32.50 67.99 -63.56
N LYS A 2 32.48 66.84 -62.83
CA LYS A 2 32.24 66.66 -61.36
C LYS A 2 30.85 67.18 -60.88
N LEU A 3 30.06 66.56 -60.00
CA LEU A 3 30.25 65.69 -58.83
C LEU A 3 28.85 65.07 -58.50
N ILE A 4 28.73 63.77 -58.23
CA ILE A 4 27.92 63.12 -57.14
C ILE A 4 28.44 61.66 -57.06
N SER A 5 29.59 61.38 -56.43
CA SER A 5 29.73 60.92 -55.04
C SER A 5 28.66 59.94 -54.53
N SER A 6 29.04 58.66 -54.49
CA SER A 6 28.86 57.73 -53.36
C SER A 6 27.44 57.55 -52.78
N ILE A 7 26.79 56.44 -53.10
CA ILE A 7 26.07 55.54 -52.17
C ILE A 7 25.91 54.21 -52.93
N PHE A 8 26.80 53.25 -52.76
CA PHE A 8 26.52 51.81 -52.99
C PHE A 8 27.63 51.01 -52.32
N GLY A 9 27.64 51.09 -50.99
CA GLY A 9 28.51 50.30 -50.13
C GLY A 9 27.68 49.50 -49.13
N LEU A 10 26.69 48.74 -49.60
CA LEU A 10 25.97 47.77 -48.77
C LEU A 10 26.48 46.37 -49.13
N THR A 11 27.44 45.92 -48.33
CA THR A 11 28.04 44.59 -48.44
C THR A 11 27.00 43.51 -48.11
N LEU A 12 27.13 42.32 -48.74
CA LEU A 12 26.26 41.16 -48.55
C LEU A 12 26.04 40.79 -47.05
N LYS A 13 26.99 41.12 -46.18
CA LYS A 13 26.92 40.92 -44.72
C LYS A 13 25.83 41.75 -44.04
N GLY A 14 25.52 42.95 -44.57
CA GLY A 14 24.46 43.80 -44.03
C GLY A 14 23.06 43.24 -44.26
N TRP A 15 22.84 42.58 -45.40
CA TRP A 15 21.56 41.91 -45.71
C TRP A 15 21.34 40.65 -44.86
N PHE A 16 22.40 39.91 -44.53
CA PHE A 16 22.32 38.76 -43.60
C PHE A 16 21.98 39.18 -42.16
N LEU A 17 22.53 40.30 -41.69
CA LEU A 17 22.25 40.84 -40.34
C LEU A 17 20.82 41.38 -40.21
N ILE A 18 20.28 41.99 -41.26
CA ILE A 18 18.89 42.47 -41.28
C ILE A 18 17.91 41.30 -41.42
N GLY A 19 18.23 40.31 -42.28
CA GLY A 19 17.43 39.10 -42.45
C GLY A 19 17.35 38.23 -41.19
N SER A 20 18.46 38.04 -40.48
CA SER A 20 18.47 37.28 -39.22
C SER A 20 17.72 37.98 -38.09
N SER A 21 17.77 39.31 -38.04
CA SER A 21 17.03 40.12 -37.07
C SER A 21 15.52 40.04 -37.29
N PHE A 22 15.04 40.05 -38.55
CA PHE A 22 13.61 39.87 -38.88
C PHE A 22 13.09 38.46 -38.60
N VAL A 23 13.89 37.41 -38.84
CA VAL A 23 13.51 36.02 -38.51
C VAL A 23 13.46 35.80 -36.99
N ALA A 24 14.40 36.40 -36.23
CA ALA A 24 14.37 36.33 -34.77
C ALA A 24 13.19 37.11 -34.16
N LEU A 25 12.89 38.31 -34.68
CA LEU A 25 11.75 39.11 -34.25
C LEU A 25 10.42 38.46 -34.61
N SER A 26 10.28 37.90 -35.82
CA SER A 26 9.05 37.17 -36.20
C SER A 26 8.87 35.88 -35.42
N GLY A 27 9.95 35.15 -35.10
CA GLY A 27 9.92 33.99 -34.20
C GLY A 27 9.49 34.35 -32.79
N LEU A 28 10.00 35.46 -32.24
CA LEU A 28 9.63 35.96 -30.91
C LEU A 28 8.17 36.45 -30.86
N VAL A 29 7.70 37.14 -31.91
CA VAL A 29 6.29 37.56 -32.03
C VAL A 29 5.38 36.34 -32.15
N VAL A 30 5.72 35.32 -32.95
CA VAL A 30 4.91 34.08 -33.06
C VAL A 30 4.92 33.29 -31.74
N TYR A 31 6.04 33.28 -31.00
CA TYR A 31 6.13 32.64 -29.70
C TYR A 31 5.31 33.38 -28.62
N LEU A 32 5.29 34.72 -28.65
CA LEU A 32 4.53 35.55 -27.71
C LEU A 32 3.04 35.65 -28.07
N TYR A 33 2.66 35.59 -29.35
CA TYR A 33 1.26 35.67 -29.83
C TYR A 33 0.58 34.31 -30.00
N LYS A 34 1.30 33.20 -29.93
CA LYS A 34 0.68 31.90 -29.68
C LYS A 34 0.54 31.75 -28.18
N PRO A 35 -0.61 32.09 -27.56
CA PRO A 35 -0.84 31.62 -26.22
C PRO A 35 -0.61 30.11 -26.24
N PRO A 36 0.13 29.55 -25.27
CA PRO A 36 0.19 28.09 -25.16
C PRO A 36 -1.27 27.65 -25.17
N LYS A 37 -1.63 26.81 -26.14
CA LYS A 37 -2.92 26.12 -26.10
C LYS A 37 -2.83 25.19 -24.92
N ALA A 38 -3.05 25.73 -23.71
CA ALA A 38 -3.31 24.96 -22.53
C ALA A 38 -4.55 24.16 -22.88
N LYS A 39 -4.34 22.90 -23.30
CA LYS A 39 -5.44 21.96 -23.39
C LYS A 39 -5.92 21.84 -21.96
N THR A 40 -7.08 22.41 -21.66
CA THR A 40 -7.81 22.09 -20.45
C THR A 40 -8.05 20.58 -20.49
N LEU A 41 -7.25 19.85 -19.71
CA LEU A 41 -7.53 18.44 -19.42
C LEU A 41 -8.74 18.44 -18.51
N THR A 42 -9.89 18.07 -19.07
CA THR A 42 -11.04 17.69 -18.27
C THR A 42 -10.73 16.34 -17.67
N LEU A 43 -10.37 16.33 -16.39
CA LEU A 43 -10.24 15.10 -15.60
C LEU A 43 -11.65 14.61 -15.28
N GLU A 44 -11.93 13.36 -15.61
CA GLU A 44 -13.14 12.68 -15.16
C GLU A 44 -12.84 12.12 -13.76
N VAL A 45 -13.62 12.54 -12.78
CA VAL A 45 -13.37 12.25 -11.36
C VAL A 45 -14.66 11.69 -10.75
N LEU A 46 -14.51 10.63 -9.97
CA LEU A 46 -15.61 10.05 -9.22
C LEU A 46 -16.04 11.00 -8.10
N PRO A 47 -17.35 11.13 -7.83
CA PRO A 47 -17.83 11.75 -6.60
C PRO A 47 -17.25 11.04 -5.37
N GLU A 48 -17.03 11.78 -4.29
CA GLU A 48 -16.44 11.27 -3.05
C GLU A 48 -17.20 10.04 -2.51
N GLU A 49 -18.52 10.11 -2.39
CA GLU A 49 -19.36 9.00 -1.91
C GLU A 49 -19.17 7.74 -2.76
N THR A 50 -19.14 7.89 -4.09
CA THR A 50 -18.90 6.77 -5.02
C THR A 50 -17.52 6.18 -4.84
N LEU A 51 -16.50 7.02 -4.60
CA LEU A 51 -15.14 6.56 -4.35
C LEU A 51 -15.05 5.80 -3.02
N ILE A 52 -15.69 6.28 -1.96
CA ILE A 52 -15.78 5.58 -0.66
C ILE A 52 -16.43 4.19 -0.84
N ASP A 53 -17.56 4.13 -1.53
CA ASP A 53 -18.25 2.87 -1.82
C ASP A 53 -17.36 1.89 -2.60
N LEU A 54 -16.60 2.40 -3.56
CA LEU A 54 -15.64 1.63 -4.34
C LEU A 54 -14.52 1.08 -3.44
N LEU A 55 -13.93 1.89 -2.57
CA LEU A 55 -12.90 1.48 -1.61
C LEU A 55 -13.41 0.41 -0.64
N HIS A 56 -14.67 0.51 -0.20
CA HIS A 56 -15.30 -0.53 0.61
C HIS A 56 -15.48 -1.86 -0.15
N LEU A 57 -15.79 -1.82 -1.44
CA LEU A 57 -15.87 -3.02 -2.28
C LEU A 57 -14.48 -3.63 -2.50
N ILE A 58 -13.47 -2.80 -2.79
CA ILE A 58 -12.06 -3.22 -2.91
C ILE A 58 -11.61 -3.91 -1.63
N ARG A 59 -11.87 -3.32 -0.45
CA ARG A 59 -11.56 -3.93 0.86
C ARG A 59 -12.18 -5.31 1.01
N LYS A 60 -13.45 -5.48 0.63
CA LYS A 60 -14.14 -6.79 0.71
C LYS A 60 -13.50 -7.82 -0.21
N GLN A 61 -13.19 -7.44 -1.45
CA GLN A 61 -12.57 -8.34 -2.42
C GLN A 61 -11.13 -8.69 -2.03
N TYR A 62 -10.34 -7.70 -1.61
CA TYR A 62 -9.01 -7.91 -1.05
C TYR A 62 -9.04 -8.85 0.14
N SER A 63 -9.96 -8.66 1.09
CA SER A 63 -10.11 -9.54 2.26
C SER A 63 -10.35 -11.01 1.87
N LYS A 64 -11.11 -11.26 0.78
CA LYS A 64 -11.36 -12.61 0.26
C LYS A 64 -10.08 -13.24 -0.31
N TYR A 65 -9.32 -12.47 -1.10
CA TYR A 65 -8.04 -12.91 -1.65
C TYR A 65 -6.99 -13.15 -0.58
N TYR A 66 -6.86 -12.21 0.34
CA TYR A 66 -5.99 -12.32 1.50
C TYR A 66 -6.26 -13.60 2.29
N LYS A 67 -7.50 -13.86 2.69
CA LYS A 67 -7.84 -15.07 3.48
C LYS A 67 -7.53 -16.36 2.74
N LYS A 68 -7.78 -16.40 1.44
CA LYS A 68 -7.44 -17.58 0.61
C LYS A 68 -5.92 -17.79 0.56
N ASN A 69 -5.16 -16.72 0.36
CA ASN A 69 -3.69 -16.75 0.37
C ASN A 69 -3.16 -17.16 1.75
N GLN A 70 -3.66 -16.56 2.82
CA GLN A 70 -3.26 -16.82 4.20
C GLN A 70 -3.51 -18.27 4.61
N LEU A 71 -4.66 -18.86 4.23
CA LEU A 71 -4.94 -20.27 4.48
C LEU A 71 -3.93 -21.18 3.77
N HIS A 72 -3.56 -20.85 2.53
CA HIS A 72 -2.53 -21.60 1.80
C HIS A 72 -1.15 -21.42 2.46
N ALA A 73 -0.78 -20.19 2.78
CA ALA A 73 0.47 -19.82 3.42
C ALA A 73 0.65 -20.57 4.74
N ARG A 74 -0.34 -20.54 5.63
CA ARG A 74 -0.34 -21.29 6.90
C ARG A 74 -0.07 -22.78 6.69
N LYS A 75 -0.77 -23.41 5.74
CA LYS A 75 -0.61 -24.84 5.47
C LYS A 75 0.80 -25.21 5.03
N GLN A 76 1.46 -24.39 4.22
CA GLN A 76 2.83 -24.66 3.79
C GLN A 76 3.83 -24.31 4.87
N ARG A 77 3.70 -23.13 5.45
CA ARG A 77 4.58 -22.62 6.50
C ARG A 77 4.68 -23.55 7.70
N ARG A 78 3.56 -24.12 8.15
CA ARG A 78 3.52 -25.08 9.29
C ARG A 78 4.12 -26.46 8.96
N ARG A 79 4.50 -26.72 7.71
CA ARG A 79 5.27 -27.93 7.32
C ARG A 79 6.78 -27.70 7.36
N LEU A 80 7.21 -26.45 7.38
CA LEU A 80 8.62 -26.06 7.43
C LEU A 80 9.10 -26.07 8.89
N LEU A 81 10.40 -26.26 9.08
CA LEU A 81 11.00 -26.15 10.41
C LEU A 81 10.89 -24.71 10.93
N ARG A 82 10.33 -24.55 12.14
CA ARG A 82 10.17 -23.25 12.80
C ARG A 82 11.50 -22.52 12.91
N GLY A 83 11.49 -21.23 12.56
CA GLY A 83 12.68 -20.38 12.65
C GLY A 83 13.83 -20.74 11.69
N SER A 84 13.61 -21.67 10.75
CA SER A 84 14.60 -21.96 9.71
C SER A 84 14.66 -20.86 8.66
N ASP A 85 15.77 -20.78 7.92
CA ASP A 85 15.91 -19.85 6.80
C ASP A 85 14.83 -20.08 5.73
N GLU A 86 14.48 -21.34 5.47
CA GLU A 86 13.42 -21.70 4.53
C GLU A 86 12.05 -21.17 4.99
N TYR A 87 11.76 -21.28 6.29
CA TYR A 87 10.56 -20.72 6.90
C TYR A 87 10.49 -19.20 6.71
N PHE A 88 11.55 -18.48 7.07
CA PHE A 88 11.58 -17.03 6.98
C PHE A 88 11.50 -16.54 5.54
N LYS A 89 12.21 -17.22 4.61
CA LYS A 89 12.12 -16.94 3.18
C LYS A 89 10.68 -17.11 2.68
N TYR A 90 10.02 -18.20 3.05
CA TYR A 90 8.63 -18.45 2.66
C TYR A 90 7.67 -17.40 3.22
N VAL A 91 7.82 -17.00 4.48
CA VAL A 91 7.00 -15.95 5.10
C VAL A 91 7.19 -14.62 4.37
N LYS A 92 8.44 -14.26 4.04
CA LYS A 92 8.75 -13.05 3.27
C LYS A 92 8.09 -13.08 1.89
N GLU A 93 8.18 -14.21 1.17
CA GLU A 93 7.50 -14.39 -0.11
C GLU A 93 5.97 -14.20 0.03
N CYS A 94 5.37 -14.72 1.10
CA CYS A 94 3.94 -14.53 1.36
C CYS A 94 3.56 -13.05 1.55
N PHE A 95 4.38 -12.27 2.26
CA PHE A 95 4.17 -10.83 2.43
C PHE A 95 4.37 -10.07 1.11
N GLY A 96 5.35 -10.47 0.29
CA GLY A 96 5.61 -9.85 -1.01
C GLY A 96 4.46 -9.96 -2.02
N VAL A 97 3.56 -10.94 -1.85
CA VAL A 97 2.39 -11.13 -2.73
C VAL A 97 1.21 -10.23 -2.34
N LEU A 98 1.20 -9.62 -1.14
CA LEU A 98 0.02 -8.90 -0.62
C LEU A 98 -0.37 -7.67 -1.45
N ASN A 99 0.61 -6.89 -1.95
CA ASN A 99 0.33 -5.74 -2.80
C ASN A 99 -0.27 -6.17 -4.14
N LYS A 100 0.23 -7.26 -4.72
CA LYS A 100 -0.35 -7.84 -5.94
C LYS A 100 -1.81 -8.25 -5.73
N LEU A 101 -2.14 -8.88 -4.59
CA LEU A 101 -3.53 -9.25 -4.29
C LEU A 101 -4.43 -8.02 -4.14
N LEU A 102 -3.89 -6.89 -3.66
CA LEU A 102 -4.61 -5.64 -3.59
C LEU A 102 -4.86 -5.06 -4.98
N ASP A 103 -3.84 -5.02 -5.84
CA ASP A 103 -3.99 -4.59 -7.23
C ASP A 103 -5.00 -5.45 -8.00
N ASP A 104 -4.93 -6.78 -7.85
CA ASP A 104 -5.88 -7.72 -8.44
C ASP A 104 -7.32 -7.42 -7.96
N ALA A 105 -7.50 -7.08 -6.67
CA ALA A 105 -8.80 -6.72 -6.12
C ALA A 105 -9.31 -5.35 -6.63
N ILE A 106 -8.41 -4.38 -6.83
CA ILE A 106 -8.74 -3.09 -7.43
C ILE A 106 -9.24 -3.33 -8.87
N ASP A 107 -8.48 -4.04 -9.68
CA ASP A 107 -8.79 -4.25 -11.09
C ASP A 107 -10.11 -5.00 -11.30
N GLU A 108 -10.39 -6.01 -10.47
CA GLU A 108 -11.66 -6.73 -10.53
C GLU A 108 -12.85 -5.84 -10.17
N VAL A 109 -12.77 -5.07 -9.09
CA VAL A 109 -13.87 -4.19 -8.66
C VAL A 109 -14.09 -3.07 -9.69
N LEU A 110 -13.03 -2.50 -10.25
CA LEU A 110 -13.13 -1.51 -11.32
C LEU A 110 -13.82 -2.10 -12.56
N SER A 111 -13.43 -3.31 -12.97
CA SER A 111 -14.04 -4.04 -14.08
C SER A 111 -15.53 -4.30 -13.83
N GLU A 112 -15.90 -4.77 -12.63
CA GLU A 112 -17.30 -5.01 -12.25
C GLU A 112 -18.16 -3.73 -12.27
N LYS A 113 -17.56 -2.58 -11.96
CA LYS A 113 -18.23 -1.28 -11.97
C LYS A 113 -18.12 -0.54 -13.31
N ALA A 114 -17.47 -1.15 -14.31
CA ALA A 114 -17.17 -0.53 -15.60
C ALA A 114 -16.44 0.84 -15.45
N ILE A 115 -15.61 0.97 -14.41
CA ILE A 115 -14.79 2.16 -14.16
C ILE A 115 -13.40 1.89 -14.74
N LYS A 116 -12.86 2.86 -15.47
CA LYS A 116 -11.50 2.77 -15.99
C LYS A 116 -10.48 3.11 -14.90
N ARG A 117 -9.31 2.47 -14.95
CA ARG A 117 -8.26 2.66 -13.94
C ARG A 117 -7.72 4.08 -13.88
N ASP A 118 -7.63 4.78 -15.01
CA ASP A 118 -7.22 6.20 -15.07
C ASP A 118 -8.18 7.10 -14.28
N ILE A 119 -9.49 6.92 -14.43
CA ILE A 119 -10.52 7.65 -13.67
C ILE A 119 -10.36 7.42 -12.17
N TYR A 120 -10.15 6.16 -11.76
CA TYR A 120 -9.90 5.82 -10.35
C TYR A 120 -8.62 6.48 -9.83
N GLU A 121 -7.51 6.35 -10.54
CA GLU A 121 -6.21 6.90 -10.13
C GLU A 121 -6.24 8.44 -10.05
N ASP A 122 -6.88 9.10 -10.99
CA ASP A 122 -7.06 10.56 -10.97
C ASP A 122 -7.96 11.00 -9.82
N SER A 123 -9.02 10.24 -9.52
CA SER A 123 -9.90 10.50 -8.37
C SER A 123 -9.15 10.34 -7.05
N MET A 124 -8.38 9.26 -6.91
CA MET A 124 -7.52 9.04 -5.75
C MET A 124 -6.49 10.15 -5.59
N ARG A 125 -5.86 10.61 -6.69
CA ARG A 125 -4.86 11.69 -6.63
C ARG A 125 -5.45 13.01 -6.13
N LEU A 126 -6.67 13.34 -6.56
CA LEU A 126 -7.34 14.60 -6.23
C LEU A 126 -7.96 14.58 -4.83
N LEU A 127 -8.58 13.47 -4.42
CA LEU A 127 -9.36 13.38 -3.18
C LEU A 127 -8.60 12.73 -2.01
N LYS A 128 -7.34 12.30 -2.18
CA LYS A 128 -6.56 11.63 -1.10
C LYS A 128 -6.44 12.39 0.21
N HIS A 129 -6.62 13.72 0.19
CA HIS A 129 -6.52 14.57 1.37
C HIS A 129 -7.86 14.80 2.07
N GLU A 130 -8.96 14.36 1.47
CA GLU A 130 -10.26 14.33 2.14
C GLU A 130 -10.20 13.30 3.27
N VAL A 131 -10.68 13.69 4.46
CA VAL A 131 -10.54 12.88 5.69
C VAL A 131 -11.20 11.52 5.51
N SER A 132 -12.42 11.50 4.99
CA SER A 132 -13.22 10.31 4.69
C SER A 132 -12.51 9.34 3.74
N ILE A 133 -11.88 9.87 2.68
CA ILE A 133 -11.13 9.08 1.70
C ILE A 133 -9.85 8.54 2.33
N SER A 134 -9.12 9.38 3.07
CA SER A 134 -7.88 8.96 3.75
C SER A 134 -8.15 7.82 4.73
N GLU A 135 -9.21 7.91 5.53
CA GLU A 135 -9.66 6.85 6.44
C GLU A 135 -10.03 5.58 5.65
N ALA A 136 -10.84 5.71 4.60
CA ALA A 136 -11.23 4.57 3.78
C ALA A 136 -10.03 3.86 3.11
N VAL A 137 -9.02 4.62 2.69
CA VAL A 137 -7.78 4.11 2.09
C VAL A 137 -6.95 3.32 3.10
N GLN A 138 -6.77 3.85 4.31
CA GLN A 138 -6.07 3.14 5.39
C GLN A 138 -6.78 1.82 5.73
N ASP A 139 -8.11 1.81 5.63
CA ASP A 139 -8.92 0.63 5.92
C ASP A 139 -8.92 -0.43 4.83
N ILE A 140 -8.45 -0.15 3.60
CA ILE A 140 -8.48 -1.13 2.50
C ILE A 140 -7.76 -2.43 2.86
N LYS A 141 -6.59 -2.31 3.50
CA LYS A 141 -5.76 -3.45 3.89
C LYS A 141 -6.25 -4.11 5.19
N ARG A 142 -7.19 -3.49 5.91
CA ARG A 142 -7.75 -4.04 7.14
C ARG A 142 -8.75 -5.14 6.81
N ILE A 143 -8.32 -6.38 7.04
CA ILE A 143 -9.09 -7.59 6.70
C ILE A 143 -10.44 -7.63 7.42
N VAL A 144 -11.50 -7.88 6.66
CA VAL A 144 -12.85 -8.01 7.19
C VAL A 144 -13.01 -9.37 7.84
N ASN A 145 -12.83 -9.46 9.16
CA ASN A 145 -12.99 -10.69 9.92
C ASN A 145 -14.44 -10.90 10.37
N LYS A 146 -15.10 -11.84 9.69
CA LYS A 146 -16.48 -12.28 9.98
C LYS A 146 -16.47 -13.78 10.20
N GLY A 147 -17.24 -14.24 11.17
CA GLY A 147 -17.40 -15.65 11.49
C GLY A 147 -17.80 -15.85 12.96
N PRO A 148 -18.27 -17.04 13.33
CA PRO A 148 -18.51 -17.36 14.73
C PRO A 148 -17.18 -17.34 15.50
N VAL A 149 -17.29 -17.07 16.80
CA VAL A 149 -16.25 -17.36 17.79
C VAL A 149 -16.59 -18.72 18.40
N SER A 150 -15.60 -19.61 18.54
CA SER A 150 -15.82 -20.89 19.21
C SER A 150 -16.32 -20.67 20.63
N LEU A 151 -17.24 -21.53 21.07
CA LEU A 151 -17.75 -21.52 22.43
C LEU A 151 -16.65 -21.82 23.47
N ASP A 152 -15.55 -22.43 23.02
CA ASP A 152 -14.41 -22.79 23.87
C ASP A 152 -13.48 -21.59 24.16
N LEU A 153 -13.66 -20.47 23.48
CA LEU A 153 -12.90 -19.23 23.66
C LEU A 153 -13.53 -18.35 24.75
N THR A 154 -13.43 -18.82 25.99
CA THR A 154 -13.86 -18.03 27.16
C THR A 154 -12.92 -16.84 27.41
N PRO A 155 -13.35 -15.82 28.18
CA PRO A 155 -12.48 -14.71 28.56
C PRO A 155 -11.17 -15.15 29.22
N ASP A 156 -11.21 -16.16 30.11
CA ASP A 156 -10.03 -16.69 30.78
C ASP A 156 -9.08 -17.36 29.78
N LYS A 157 -9.63 -18.14 28.83
CA LYS A 157 -8.81 -18.79 27.80
C LYS A 157 -8.19 -17.76 26.86
N LEU A 158 -8.94 -16.73 26.52
CA LEU A 158 -8.45 -15.63 25.69
C LEU A 158 -7.35 -14.84 26.42
N TYR A 159 -7.49 -14.59 27.73
CA TYR A 159 -6.46 -13.99 28.56
C TYR A 159 -5.17 -14.82 28.57
N GLU A 160 -5.27 -16.14 28.70
CA GLU A 160 -4.12 -17.06 28.63
C GLU A 160 -3.39 -16.93 27.28
N ILE A 161 -4.12 -16.98 26.17
CA ILE A 161 -3.54 -16.87 24.82
C ILE A 161 -2.88 -15.50 24.62
N LEU A 162 -3.52 -14.41 25.03
CA LEU A 162 -2.95 -13.06 24.90
C LEU A 162 -1.74 -12.85 25.81
N SER A 163 -1.74 -13.46 27.00
CA SER A 163 -0.58 -13.51 27.89
C SER A 163 0.57 -14.30 27.27
N PHE A 164 0.27 -15.38 26.55
CA PHE A 164 1.25 -16.12 25.77
C PHE A 164 1.90 -15.23 24.69
N TYR A 165 1.10 -14.50 23.90
CA TYR A 165 1.61 -13.52 22.94
C TYR A 165 2.57 -12.52 23.59
N ARG A 166 2.14 -11.89 24.69
CA ARG A 166 2.94 -10.89 25.42
C ARG A 166 4.26 -11.49 25.90
N SER A 167 4.21 -12.66 26.55
CA SER A 167 5.42 -13.30 27.07
C SER A 167 6.42 -13.70 25.98
N ARG A 168 5.94 -14.18 24.82
CA ARG A 168 6.80 -14.51 23.67
C ARG A 168 7.44 -13.25 23.09
N LEU A 169 6.67 -12.18 22.88
CA LEU A 169 7.20 -10.88 22.41
C LEU A 169 8.23 -10.28 23.37
N ASP A 170 8.02 -10.41 24.68
CA ASP A 170 8.97 -9.94 25.69
C ASP A 170 10.27 -10.77 25.69
N SER A 171 10.17 -12.07 25.40
CA SER A 171 11.33 -12.98 25.33
C SER A 171 12.18 -12.83 24.07
N GLU A 172 11.54 -12.46 22.96
CA GLU A 172 12.15 -12.29 21.63
C GLU A 172 11.77 -10.91 21.08
N PRO A 173 12.27 -9.82 21.67
CA PRO A 173 11.86 -8.49 21.28
C PRO A 173 12.21 -8.25 19.80
N PRO A 174 11.27 -7.71 19.01
CA PRO A 174 11.53 -7.37 17.62
C PRO A 174 12.72 -6.41 17.53
N THR A 175 13.57 -6.65 16.55
CA THR A 175 14.74 -5.80 16.31
C THR A 175 14.32 -4.46 15.70
N GLN A 176 15.26 -3.54 15.50
CA GLN A 176 14.98 -2.28 14.79
C GLN A 176 14.55 -2.48 13.32
N ASN A 177 14.63 -3.71 12.80
CA ASN A 177 14.14 -4.06 11.47
C ASN A 177 12.59 -4.02 11.44
N PRO A 178 11.96 -3.25 10.54
CA PRO A 178 10.50 -3.11 10.46
C PRO A 178 9.75 -4.42 10.19
N TYR A 179 10.44 -5.43 9.66
CA TYR A 179 9.88 -6.75 9.35
C TYR A 179 10.07 -7.77 10.46
N SER A 180 10.87 -7.45 11.48
CA SER A 180 11.10 -8.36 12.60
C SER A 180 9.81 -8.65 13.38
N LEU A 181 9.01 -7.63 13.67
CA LEU A 181 7.73 -7.79 14.36
C LEU A 181 6.73 -8.67 13.58
N PRO A 182 6.46 -8.42 12.28
CA PRO A 182 5.61 -9.30 11.46
C PRO A 182 6.09 -10.77 11.43
N LEU A 183 7.40 -11.00 11.33
CA LEU A 183 7.98 -12.34 11.34
C LEU A 183 7.85 -13.02 12.71
N THR A 184 8.17 -12.31 13.79
CA THR A 184 8.02 -12.81 15.16
C THR A 184 6.57 -13.14 15.47
N LEU A 185 5.63 -12.25 15.12
CA LEU A 185 4.20 -12.51 15.29
C LEU A 185 3.74 -13.70 14.45
N THR A 186 4.27 -13.87 13.25
CA THR A 186 3.97 -15.04 12.41
C THR A 186 4.40 -16.35 13.06
N LEU A 187 5.55 -16.37 13.74
CA LEU A 187 5.99 -17.53 14.54
C LEU A 187 5.06 -17.75 15.74
N ILE A 188 4.72 -16.70 16.48
CA ILE A 188 3.84 -16.80 17.66
C ILE A 188 2.43 -17.27 17.25
N GLU A 189 1.86 -16.77 16.15
CA GLU A 189 0.56 -17.22 15.61
C GLU A 189 0.55 -18.73 15.37
N ASP A 190 1.67 -19.22 14.89
CA ASP A 190 1.89 -20.60 14.55
C ASP A 190 2.09 -21.48 15.81
N ASP A 191 2.81 -20.98 16.82
CA ASP A 191 2.93 -21.60 18.15
C ASP A 191 1.56 -21.67 18.86
N VAL A 192 0.79 -20.58 18.79
CA VAL A 192 -0.58 -20.50 19.35
C VAL A 192 -1.51 -21.51 18.69
N TYR A 193 -1.40 -21.69 17.37
CA TYR A 193 -2.15 -22.74 16.69
C TYR A 193 -1.69 -24.15 17.12
N ASP A 194 -0.40 -24.35 17.37
CA ASP A 194 0.13 -25.63 17.81
C ASP A 194 -0.35 -26.00 19.22
N GLU A 195 -0.44 -25.03 20.14
CA GLU A 195 -0.87 -25.23 21.52
C GLU A 195 -2.40 -25.21 21.69
N TYR A 196 -3.08 -24.23 21.11
CA TYR A 196 -4.49 -23.96 21.37
C TYR A 196 -5.43 -24.33 20.22
N LYS A 197 -4.89 -24.64 19.03
CA LYS A 197 -5.67 -24.93 17.80
C LYS A 197 -6.60 -23.79 17.39
N ILE A 198 -6.24 -22.56 17.76
CA ILE A 198 -7.01 -21.34 17.49
C ILE A 198 -6.23 -20.47 16.50
N GLU A 199 -6.93 -19.92 15.51
CA GLU A 199 -6.37 -18.99 14.53
C GLU A 199 -6.55 -17.54 14.99
N ILE A 200 -5.62 -16.66 14.61
CA ILE A 200 -5.63 -15.25 15.04
C ILE A 200 -6.93 -14.50 14.70
N GLU A 201 -7.60 -14.81 13.58
CA GLU A 201 -8.85 -14.14 13.23
C GLU A 201 -9.94 -14.43 14.27
N GLU A 202 -9.89 -15.59 14.92
CA GLU A 202 -10.83 -15.98 15.96
C GLU A 202 -10.52 -15.27 17.29
N ILE A 203 -9.23 -15.14 17.62
CA ILE A 203 -8.74 -14.35 18.76
C ILE A 203 -9.19 -12.89 18.63
N GLU A 204 -9.01 -12.27 17.46
CA GLU A 204 -9.45 -10.88 17.21
C GLU A 204 -10.95 -10.71 17.41
N ARG A 205 -11.78 -11.62 16.89
CA ARG A 205 -13.24 -11.56 17.08
C ARG A 205 -13.64 -11.77 18.54
N ALA A 206 -13.00 -12.71 19.23
CA ALA A 206 -13.27 -12.99 20.63
C ALA A 206 -12.85 -11.81 21.53
N PHE A 207 -11.73 -11.15 21.18
CA PHE A 207 -11.26 -9.94 21.86
C PHE A 207 -12.27 -8.81 21.76
N ASP A 208 -12.79 -8.53 20.56
CA ASP A 208 -13.83 -7.52 20.36
C ASP A 208 -15.09 -7.82 21.18
N MET A 209 -15.48 -9.10 21.31
CA MET A 209 -16.64 -9.51 22.13
C MET A 209 -16.41 -9.33 23.64
N HIS A 210 -15.18 -9.53 24.11
CA HIS A 210 -14.82 -9.51 25.53
C HIS A 210 -13.96 -8.30 25.93
N TYR A 211 -13.94 -7.25 25.11
CA TYR A 211 -13.05 -6.08 25.24
C TYR A 211 -13.02 -5.50 26.66
N ASN A 212 -14.19 -5.35 27.30
CA ASN A 212 -14.29 -4.78 28.65
C ASN A 212 -13.51 -5.56 29.72
N TYR A 213 -13.25 -6.86 29.51
CA TYR A 213 -12.50 -7.71 30.43
C TYR A 213 -11.02 -7.82 30.08
N LEU A 214 -10.63 -7.42 28.87
CA LEU A 214 -9.31 -7.63 28.29
C LEU A 214 -8.66 -6.34 27.79
N SER A 215 -9.16 -5.17 28.25
CA SER A 215 -8.70 -3.86 27.79
C SER A 215 -7.20 -3.63 28.04
N ASP A 216 -6.59 -4.37 28.96
CA ASP A 216 -5.15 -4.36 29.22
C ASP A 216 -4.30 -4.95 28.07
N PHE A 217 -4.93 -5.65 27.12
CA PHE A 217 -4.29 -6.13 25.89
C PHE A 217 -4.58 -5.28 24.64
N ASP A 218 -5.26 -4.14 24.77
CA ASP A 218 -5.59 -3.27 23.63
C ASP A 218 -4.34 -2.86 22.84
N SER A 219 -3.27 -2.47 23.53
CA SER A 219 -1.99 -2.11 22.88
C SER A 219 -1.35 -3.28 22.12
N LEU A 220 -1.47 -4.51 22.64
CA LEU A 220 -0.99 -5.71 21.97
C LEU A 220 -1.81 -5.99 20.71
N MET A 221 -3.13 -5.90 20.80
CA MET A 221 -4.01 -6.14 19.65
C MET A 221 -3.82 -5.09 18.55
N GLN A 222 -3.60 -3.82 18.92
CA GLN A 222 -3.24 -2.77 17.98
C GLN A 222 -1.88 -3.04 17.30
N MET A 223 -0.89 -3.52 18.06
CA MET A 223 0.42 -3.91 17.51
C MET A 223 0.29 -5.06 16.51
N ILE A 224 -0.48 -6.10 16.85
CA ILE A 224 -0.76 -7.23 15.95
C ILE A 224 -1.45 -6.74 14.67
N ALA A 225 -2.46 -5.88 14.80
CA ALA A 225 -3.16 -5.31 13.65
C ALA A 225 -2.22 -4.51 12.75
N GLN A 226 -1.34 -3.67 13.32
CA GLN A 226 -0.36 -2.88 12.57
C GLN A 226 0.67 -3.76 11.85
N ALA A 227 1.15 -4.83 12.50
CA ALA A 227 2.12 -5.75 11.89
C ALA A 227 1.57 -6.53 10.69
N LYS A 228 0.24 -6.60 10.53
CA LYS A 228 -0.41 -7.17 9.34
C LYS A 228 -0.53 -6.20 8.17
N LEU A 229 -0.30 -4.90 8.40
CA LEU A 229 -0.41 -3.84 7.39
C LEU A 229 0.91 -3.57 6.64
N VAL A 230 1.93 -4.42 6.81
CA VAL A 230 3.26 -4.23 6.22
C VAL A 230 3.18 -4.04 4.71
N ASP A 231 3.72 -2.90 4.25
CA ASP A 231 4.00 -2.65 2.84
C ASP A 231 5.26 -3.41 2.42
N GLU A 232 5.25 -3.94 1.19
CA GLU A 232 6.33 -4.60 0.44
C GLU A 232 7.67 -4.82 1.18
N VAL A 233 8.05 -6.09 1.37
CA VAL A 233 9.33 -6.46 1.98
C VAL A 233 10.49 -6.29 1.00
N GLU A 234 11.00 -5.07 0.84
CA GLU A 234 12.29 -4.85 0.15
C GLU A 234 13.46 -5.46 0.93
N ASP A 235 14.51 -5.84 0.21
CA ASP A 235 15.65 -6.67 0.60
C ASP A 235 16.10 -6.56 2.07
N ILE A 236 16.13 -7.70 2.76
CA ILE A 236 16.59 -7.84 4.14
C ILE A 236 17.67 -8.92 4.15
N GLU A 237 18.82 -8.59 4.73
CA GLU A 237 19.80 -9.57 5.17
C GLU A 237 19.19 -10.42 6.30
N ILE A 238 18.98 -11.71 6.02
CA ILE A 238 18.48 -12.68 7.00
C ILE A 238 19.38 -12.58 8.24
N PRO A 239 18.85 -12.23 9.43
CA PRO A 239 19.64 -12.28 10.64
C PRO A 239 19.99 -13.74 10.87
N ILE A 240 21.26 -14.08 10.66
CA ILE A 240 21.81 -15.40 10.98
C ILE A 240 21.59 -15.58 12.49
N LEU A 241 20.54 -16.31 12.86
CA LEU A 241 20.37 -16.81 14.21
C LEU A 241 21.47 -17.85 14.40
N ARG A 242 22.59 -17.42 15.00
CA ARG A 242 23.66 -18.33 15.40
C ARG A 242 23.07 -19.35 16.37
N GLU A 243 23.15 -20.61 15.97
CA GLU A 243 22.75 -21.78 16.73
C GLU A 243 23.16 -21.66 18.20
N ARG A 244 22.21 -21.89 19.11
CA ARG A 244 22.46 -22.23 20.51
C ARG A 244 21.93 -23.62 20.78
#